data_AF-A0A2D0JS96-F1
#
_entry.id   AF-A0A2D0JS96-F1
#
_cell.length_a   1.000
_cell.length_b   1.000
_cell.length_c   1.000
_cell.angle_alpha   90.00
_cell.angle_beta   90.00
_cell.angle_gamma   90.00
#
_symmetry.space_group_name_H-M   'P 1'
#
loop_
_entity.id
_entity.type
_entity.pdbx_description
1 polymer ?
#
loop_
_entity_poly.entity_id
_entity_poly.type
_entity_poly.pdbx_seq_one_letter_code
_entity_poly.pdbx_strand_id
1 'polypeptide(L)'
;MGCQTQIARDIVEAGADYLLSVKDNQPTLHRAVKDALAKQLPAPSTREKIHIKQGHGCIEIKESHLLSARLLAAHFPEWPELKTLGVVVGYRQEKGKSARLEYCYYISSAELTEGTFAQAVRGHWQIENNLHGVLDVSFREDNCQIYRENAAENIAILCNTMANSFKYAKKRRN
;
A
#
# COMPACT_ATOMS: atom_id res chain seq x y z
N MET A 1 -9.62 -3.09 -2.84
CA MET A 1 -9.82 -3.22 -4.30
C MET A 1 -8.81 -2.36 -5.07
N GLY A 2 -7.50 -2.66 -4.98
CA GLY A 2 -6.46 -1.78 -5.58
C GLY A 2 -5.65 -2.41 -6.72
N CYS A 3 -5.58 -3.74 -6.80
CA CYS A 3 -4.79 -4.44 -7.81
C CYS A 3 -5.68 -4.87 -8.97
N GLN A 4 -5.84 -4.00 -9.97
CA GLN A 4 -6.64 -4.26 -11.17
C GLN A 4 -5.79 -4.02 -12.43
N THR A 5 -5.86 -4.93 -13.38
CA THR A 5 -5.09 -4.88 -14.63
C THR A 5 -5.47 -3.69 -15.50
N GLN A 6 -6.75 -3.30 -15.52
CA GLN A 6 -7.20 -2.13 -16.28
C GLN A 6 -6.56 -0.85 -15.78
N ILE A 7 -6.58 -0.63 -14.45
CA ILE A 7 -5.94 0.54 -13.83
C ILE A 7 -4.44 0.57 -14.14
N ALA A 8 -3.76 -0.58 -14.11
CA ALA A 8 -2.35 -0.67 -14.47
C ALA A 8 -2.09 -0.28 -15.94
N ARG A 9 -2.98 -0.65 -16.86
CA ARG A 9 -2.91 -0.25 -18.27
C ARG A 9 -3.12 1.25 -18.44
N ASP A 10 -4.18 1.79 -17.85
CA ASP A 10 -4.49 3.22 -17.97
C ASP A 10 -3.32 4.09 -17.44
N ILE A 11 -2.66 3.66 -16.37
CA ILE A 11 -1.48 4.35 -15.80
C ILE A 11 -0.30 4.32 -16.78
N VAL A 12 0.02 3.16 -17.36
CA VAL A 12 1.13 3.02 -18.30
C VAL A 12 0.84 3.76 -19.61
N GLU A 13 -0.38 3.70 -20.12
CA GLU A 13 -0.81 4.44 -21.30
C GLU A 13 -0.73 5.96 -21.09
N ALA A 14 -0.97 6.44 -19.86
CA ALA A 14 -0.76 7.84 -19.48
C ALA A 14 0.72 8.22 -19.29
N GLY A 15 1.66 7.29 -19.53
CA GLY A 15 3.10 7.51 -19.40
C GLY A 15 3.59 7.56 -17.95
N ALA A 16 2.85 6.97 -17.01
CA ALA A 16 3.20 6.90 -15.60
C ALA A 16 3.46 5.45 -15.15
N ASP A 17 4.05 5.32 -13.96
CA ASP A 17 4.33 4.02 -13.36
C ASP A 17 3.35 3.66 -12.25
N TYR A 18 2.94 2.40 -12.19
CA TYR A 18 2.14 1.90 -11.08
C TYR A 18 3.00 1.22 -10.01
N LEU A 19 2.52 1.29 -8.76
CA LEU A 19 2.97 0.47 -7.65
C LEU A 19 1.72 -0.04 -6.91
N LEU A 20 1.37 -1.31 -7.09
CA LEU A 20 0.10 -1.87 -6.62
C LEU A 20 0.33 -2.96 -5.59
N SER A 21 -0.40 -2.89 -4.47
CA SER A 21 -0.40 -3.94 -3.46
C SER A 21 -1.18 -5.16 -3.96
N VAL A 22 -0.54 -6.32 -4.01
CA VAL A 22 -1.17 -7.58 -4.41
C VAL A 22 -1.80 -8.24 -3.18
N LYS A 23 -3.10 -8.52 -3.25
CA LYS A 23 -3.90 -9.13 -2.18
C LYS A 23 -4.68 -10.33 -2.73
N ASP A 24 -5.61 -10.85 -1.95
CA ASP A 24 -6.41 -12.05 -2.27
C ASP A 24 -7.34 -11.88 -3.49
N ASN A 25 -7.55 -10.65 -3.97
CA ASN A 25 -8.31 -10.39 -5.19
C ASN A 25 -7.55 -10.78 -6.48
N GLN A 26 -6.26 -11.14 -6.39
CA GLN A 26 -5.43 -11.65 -7.48
C GLN A 26 -4.66 -12.89 -7.00
N PRO A 27 -5.34 -14.02 -6.70
CA PRO A 27 -4.76 -15.11 -5.92
C PRO A 27 -3.59 -15.83 -6.61
N THR A 28 -3.64 -15.96 -7.93
CA THR A 28 -2.56 -16.57 -8.75
C THR A 28 -1.32 -15.70 -8.74
N LEU A 29 -1.47 -14.40 -9.01
CA LEU A 29 -0.38 -13.43 -8.94
C LEU A 29 0.19 -13.34 -7.52
N HIS A 30 -0.68 -13.23 -6.51
CA HIS A 30 -0.27 -13.13 -5.11
C HIS A 30 0.61 -14.31 -4.70
N ARG A 31 0.19 -15.54 -5.04
CA ARG A 31 0.98 -16.74 -4.78
C ARG A 31 2.31 -16.71 -5.50
N ALA A 32 2.33 -16.36 -6.78
CA ALA A 32 3.56 -16.35 -7.57
C ALA A 32 4.58 -15.30 -7.06
N VAL A 33 4.11 -14.11 -6.71
CA VAL A 33 4.94 -13.05 -6.11
C VAL A 33 5.49 -13.49 -4.75
N LYS A 34 4.63 -14.07 -3.90
CA LYS A 34 5.03 -14.61 -2.61
C LYS A 34 6.09 -15.70 -2.75
N ASP A 35 5.88 -16.67 -3.64
CA ASP A 35 6.81 -17.79 -3.86
C ASP A 35 8.15 -17.31 -4.44
N ALA A 36 8.13 -16.28 -5.30
CA ALA A 36 9.34 -15.68 -5.85
C ALA A 36 10.16 -14.95 -4.77
N LEU A 37 9.52 -14.15 -3.93
CA LEU A 37 10.18 -13.39 -2.87
C LEU A 37 10.61 -14.28 -1.69
N ALA A 38 9.85 -15.32 -1.36
CA ALA A 38 10.20 -16.27 -0.31
C ALA A 38 11.55 -16.97 -0.54
N LYS A 39 11.92 -17.20 -1.81
CA LYS A 39 13.21 -17.80 -2.19
C LYS A 39 14.40 -16.85 -2.00
N GLN A 40 14.15 -15.53 -1.92
CA GLN A 40 15.19 -14.51 -1.83
C GLN A 40 15.25 -13.79 -0.49
N LEU A 41 14.22 -13.90 0.35
CA LEU A 41 14.25 -13.37 1.72
C LEU A 41 15.42 -14.04 2.47
N PRO A 42 16.49 -13.31 2.79
CA PRO A 42 17.56 -13.84 3.62
C PRO A 42 17.04 -14.04 5.05
N ALA A 43 17.74 -14.86 5.85
CA ALA A 43 17.63 -14.74 7.31
C ALA A 43 17.84 -13.27 7.71
N PRO A 44 17.13 -12.73 8.73
CA PRO A 44 17.04 -11.28 8.98
C PRO A 44 18.44 -10.68 9.06
N SER A 45 18.81 -9.89 8.05
CA SER A 45 20.17 -9.40 7.91
C SER A 45 20.16 -7.94 7.44
N THR A 46 20.90 -7.14 8.22
CA THR A 46 21.26 -5.73 8.04
C THR A 46 20.32 -4.73 8.72
N ARG A 47 20.83 -4.08 9.79
CA ARG A 47 20.17 -3.01 10.57
C ARG A 47 19.69 -1.83 9.72
N GLU A 48 20.25 -1.63 8.53
CA GLU A 48 19.92 -0.53 7.62
C GLU A 48 18.51 -0.63 7.03
N LYS A 49 17.92 -1.83 7.02
CA LYS A 49 16.59 -2.09 6.44
C LYS A 49 15.45 -1.96 7.46
N ILE A 50 15.76 -1.65 8.72
CA ILE A 50 14.83 -1.70 9.84
C ILE A 50 14.40 -0.28 10.19
N HIS A 51 13.14 0.07 9.91
CA HIS A 51 12.56 1.31 10.43
C HIS A 51 11.84 1.03 11.75
N ILE A 52 12.37 1.56 12.87
CA ILE A 52 11.77 1.40 14.20
C ILE A 52 10.95 2.65 14.54
N LYS A 53 9.66 2.49 14.80
CA LYS A 53 8.85 3.50 15.50
C LYS A 53 8.54 3.02 16.91
N GLN A 54 8.91 3.83 17.91
CA GLN A 54 8.51 3.64 19.30
C GLN A 54 7.60 4.79 19.72
N GLY A 55 6.39 4.46 20.15
CA GLY A 55 5.42 5.42 20.68
C GLY A 55 4.27 4.70 21.37
N HIS A 56 3.79 5.25 22.49
CA HIS A 56 2.64 4.75 23.25
C HIS A 56 2.69 3.24 23.61
N GLY A 57 3.88 2.66 23.77
CA GLY A 57 4.05 1.23 24.09
C GLY A 57 3.91 0.29 22.89
N CYS A 58 3.99 0.82 21.65
CA CYS A 58 4.03 0.05 20.41
C CYS A 58 5.42 0.16 19.77
N ILE A 59 5.97 -0.98 19.34
CA ILE A 59 7.17 -1.10 18.51
C ILE A 59 6.72 -1.55 17.12
N GLU A 60 7.05 -0.78 16.09
CA GLU A 60 6.81 -1.15 14.69
C GLU A 60 8.15 -1.19 13.97
N ILE A 61 8.47 -2.34 13.34
CA ILE A 61 9.63 -2.56 12.49
C ILE A 61 9.12 -2.82 11.07
N LYS A 62 9.68 -2.12 10.08
CA LYS A 62 9.42 -2.43 8.66
C LYS A 62 10.71 -2.72 7.92
N GLU A 63 10.74 -3.86 7.24
CA GLU A 63 11.77 -4.29 6.30
C GLU A 63 11.21 -4.31 4.88
N SER A 64 12.02 -4.02 3.88
CA SER A 64 11.60 -3.96 2.47
C SER A 64 12.58 -4.73 1.60
N HIS A 65 12.04 -5.57 0.72
CA HIS A 65 12.82 -6.38 -0.23
C HIS A 65 12.25 -6.24 -1.63
N LEU A 66 13.13 -6.32 -2.62
CA LEU A 66 12.78 -6.25 -4.03
C LEU A 66 13.36 -7.41 -4.81
N LEU A 67 12.68 -7.75 -5.90
CA LEU A 67 13.10 -8.73 -6.89
C LEU A 67 12.71 -8.24 -8.29
N SER A 68 13.57 -8.48 -9.28
CA SER A 68 13.20 -8.27 -10.68
C SER A 68 12.05 -9.19 -11.07
N ALA A 69 11.01 -8.63 -11.68
CA ALA A 69 9.86 -9.39 -12.16
C ALA A 69 10.11 -10.08 -13.50
N ARG A 70 11.30 -9.95 -14.12
CA ARG A 70 11.57 -10.39 -15.50
C ARG A 70 11.16 -11.84 -15.79
N LEU A 71 11.42 -12.77 -14.88
CA LEU A 71 11.02 -14.18 -15.05
C LEU A 71 9.52 -14.38 -14.87
N LEU A 72 8.90 -13.62 -13.98
CA LEU A 72 7.49 -13.73 -13.63
C LEU A 72 6.60 -13.02 -14.67
N ALA A 73 7.06 -11.91 -15.25
CA ALA A 73 6.34 -11.10 -16.22
C ALA A 73 5.87 -11.90 -17.44
N ALA A 74 6.66 -12.88 -17.90
CA ALA A 74 6.28 -13.75 -19.00
C ALA A 74 5.03 -14.60 -18.71
N HIS A 75 4.76 -14.90 -17.43
CA HIS A 75 3.60 -15.67 -16.99
C HIS A 75 2.37 -14.80 -16.71
N PHE A 76 2.53 -13.49 -16.67
CA PHE A 76 1.50 -12.51 -16.29
C PHE A 76 1.44 -11.36 -17.32
N PRO A 77 1.23 -11.66 -18.62
CA PRO A 77 1.26 -10.67 -19.70
C PRO A 77 0.17 -9.60 -19.59
N GLU A 78 -0.87 -9.85 -18.79
CA GLU A 78 -1.94 -8.89 -18.52
C GLU A 78 -1.49 -7.67 -17.70
N TRP A 79 -0.31 -7.74 -17.07
CA TRP A 79 0.31 -6.66 -16.31
C TRP A 79 1.34 -5.92 -17.16
N PRO A 80 1.00 -4.74 -17.69
CA PRO A 80 1.89 -4.00 -18.58
C PRO A 80 3.16 -3.59 -17.84
N GLU A 81 4.29 -3.67 -18.55
CA GLU A 81 5.59 -3.25 -18.07
C GLU A 81 6.02 -3.83 -16.71
N LEU A 82 5.51 -4.99 -16.29
CA LEU A 82 5.82 -5.58 -14.99
C LEU A 82 7.34 -5.82 -14.81
N LYS A 83 8.01 -4.92 -14.08
CA LYS A 83 9.48 -4.88 -13.93
C LYS A 83 9.97 -5.24 -12.54
N THR A 84 9.22 -4.89 -11.49
CA THR A 84 9.65 -5.07 -10.10
C THR A 84 8.59 -5.75 -9.24
N LEU A 85 9.01 -6.71 -8.41
CA LEU A 85 8.24 -7.30 -7.33
C LEU A 85 8.80 -6.80 -6.00
N GLY A 86 7.93 -6.51 -5.04
CA GLY A 86 8.34 -6.04 -3.72
C GLY A 86 7.58 -6.69 -2.57
N VAL A 87 8.20 -6.74 -1.40
CA VAL A 87 7.52 -7.05 -0.14
C VAL A 87 7.94 -6.08 0.94
N VAL A 88 6.97 -5.60 1.71
CA VAL A 88 7.20 -4.96 3.00
C VAL A 88 6.80 -5.92 4.10
N VAL A 89 7.75 -6.20 5.00
CA VAL A 89 7.56 -7.06 6.16
C VAL A 89 7.44 -6.15 7.38
N GLY A 90 6.28 -6.17 8.03
CA GLY A 90 5.97 -5.40 9.22
C GLY A 90 5.96 -6.27 10.46
N TYR A 91 6.75 -5.91 11.48
CA TYR A 91 6.63 -6.48 12.83
C TYR A 91 6.01 -5.43 13.73
N ARG A 92 4.90 -5.75 14.39
CA ARG A 92 4.23 -4.88 15.34
C ARG A 92 4.07 -5.57 16.68
N GLN A 93 4.56 -4.95 17.74
CA GLN A 93 4.38 -5.43 19.10
C GLN A 93 3.81 -4.32 19.98
N GLU A 94 2.64 -4.56 20.55
CA GLU A 94 2.01 -3.69 21.53
C GLU A 94 2.20 -4.25 22.94
N LYS A 95 2.32 -3.37 23.94
CA LYS A 95 2.44 -3.78 25.35
C LYS A 95 1.26 -4.67 25.75
N GLY A 96 1.57 -5.89 26.19
CA GLY A 96 0.58 -6.87 26.64
C GLY A 96 -0.09 -7.69 25.53
N LYS A 97 0.33 -7.54 24.27
CA LYS A 97 -0.15 -8.36 23.14
C LYS A 97 1.00 -9.12 22.48
N SER A 98 0.67 -10.26 21.87
CA SER A 98 1.62 -11.01 21.04
C SER A 98 2.08 -10.17 19.85
N ALA A 99 3.34 -10.33 19.47
CA ALA A 99 3.87 -9.72 18.26
C ALA A 99 3.11 -10.21 17.03
N ARG A 100 2.83 -9.29 16.10
CA ARG A 100 2.19 -9.56 14.82
C ARG A 100 3.18 -9.35 13.71
N LEU A 101 3.17 -10.26 12.74
CA LEU A 101 3.98 -10.21 11.54
C LEU A 101 3.06 -10.07 10.33
N GLU A 102 3.28 -9.03 9.55
CA GLU A 102 2.46 -8.66 8.41
C GLU A 102 3.33 -8.63 7.14
N TYR A 103 2.83 -9.21 6.06
CA TYR A 103 3.49 -9.19 4.76
C TYR A 103 2.61 -8.46 3.77
N CYS A 104 3.13 -7.43 3.13
CA CYS A 104 2.46 -6.71 2.05
C CYS A 104 3.27 -6.86 0.77
N TYR A 105 2.71 -7.57 -0.21
CA TYR A 105 3.35 -7.81 -1.50
C TYR A 105 2.94 -6.74 -2.52
N TYR A 106 3.85 -6.41 -3.43
CA TYR A 106 3.69 -5.34 -4.41
C TYR A 106 4.22 -5.75 -5.78
N ILE A 107 3.64 -5.15 -6.82
CA ILE A 107 4.13 -5.17 -8.20
C ILE A 107 4.28 -3.75 -8.74
N SER A 108 5.24 -3.54 -9.63
CA SER A 108 5.54 -2.22 -10.21
C SER A 108 5.97 -2.30 -11.67
N SER A 109 5.54 -1.31 -12.46
CA SER A 109 6.02 -1.10 -13.83
C SER A 109 7.39 -0.42 -13.92
N ALA A 110 7.80 0.25 -12.85
CA ALA A 110 9.12 0.87 -12.74
C ALA A 110 10.17 -0.14 -12.28
N GLU A 111 11.42 0.06 -12.69
CA GLU A 111 12.59 -0.52 -12.03
C GLU A 111 12.86 0.29 -10.75
N LEU A 112 12.66 -0.34 -9.59
CA LEU A 112 12.80 0.34 -8.30
C LEU A 112 14.05 -0.11 -7.57
N THR A 113 14.63 0.82 -6.82
CA THR A 113 15.61 0.52 -5.76
C THR A 113 14.88 0.30 -4.44
N GLU A 114 15.52 -0.37 -3.47
CA GLU A 114 14.90 -0.59 -2.14
C GLU A 114 14.49 0.73 -1.48
N GLY A 115 15.30 1.79 -1.61
CA GLY A 115 15.02 3.12 -1.06
C GLY A 115 13.81 3.78 -1.69
N THR A 116 13.72 3.79 -3.02
CA THR A 116 12.58 4.39 -3.75
C THR A 116 11.30 3.61 -3.50
N PHE A 117 11.38 2.28 -3.42
CA PHE A 117 10.25 1.42 -3.08
C PHE A 117 9.75 1.69 -1.66
N ALA A 118 10.64 1.69 -0.66
CA ALA A 118 10.26 1.97 0.73
C ALA A 118 9.64 3.37 0.87
N GLN A 119 10.15 4.37 0.15
CA GLN A 119 9.57 5.72 0.13
C GLN A 119 8.18 5.74 -0.51
N ALA A 120 8.01 5.09 -1.66
CA ALA A 120 6.73 5.03 -2.37
C ALA A 120 5.65 4.32 -1.53
N VAL A 121 5.99 3.17 -0.92
CA VAL A 121 5.07 2.46 -0.01
C VAL A 121 4.72 3.32 1.20
N ARG A 122 5.70 4.00 1.82
CA ARG A 122 5.40 4.93 2.92
C ARG A 122 4.48 6.07 2.48
N GLY A 123 4.74 6.67 1.31
CA GLY A 123 3.88 7.71 0.74
C GLY A 123 2.44 7.24 0.59
N HIS A 124 2.25 6.04 0.02
CA HIS A 124 0.93 5.41 -0.10
C HIS A 124 0.25 5.24 1.26
N TRP A 125 0.95 4.68 2.25
CA TRP A 125 0.40 4.47 3.60
C TRP A 125 0.11 5.80 4.32
N GLN A 126 0.92 6.85 4.11
CA GLN A 126 0.65 8.17 4.67
C GLN A 126 -0.59 8.81 4.06
N ILE A 127 -0.83 8.61 2.76
CA ILE A 127 -2.05 9.11 2.11
C ILE A 127 -3.27 8.38 2.67
N GLU A 128 -3.22 7.05 2.74
CA GLU A 128 -4.30 6.22 3.27
C GLU A 128 -4.58 6.54 4.75
N ASN A 129 -3.57 6.52 5.62
CA ASN A 129 -3.75 6.84 7.04
C ASN A 129 -4.24 8.27 7.30
N ASN A 130 -3.76 9.26 6.52
CA ASN A 130 -4.22 10.65 6.70
C ASN A 130 -5.63 10.86 6.15
N LEU A 131 -6.01 10.14 5.09
CA LEU A 131 -7.36 10.22 4.55
C LEU A 131 -8.34 9.54 5.50
N HIS A 132 -8.08 8.29 5.89
CA HIS A 132 -8.92 7.55 6.84
C HIS A 132 -8.96 8.23 8.20
N GLY A 133 -7.83 8.65 8.76
CA GLY A 133 -7.82 9.33 10.05
C GLY A 133 -8.65 10.62 10.08
N VAL A 134 -8.73 11.38 8.98
CA VAL A 134 -9.60 12.56 8.89
C VAL A 134 -11.05 12.17 8.70
N LEU A 135 -11.35 11.18 7.85
CA LEU A 135 -12.70 10.67 7.62
C LEU A 135 -13.29 10.05 8.90
N ASP A 136 -12.54 9.18 9.57
CA ASP A 136 -12.98 8.44 10.75
C ASP A 136 -13.16 9.36 11.96
N VAL A 137 -12.24 10.30 12.18
CA VAL A 137 -12.30 11.18 13.38
C VAL A 137 -13.21 12.38 13.16
N SER A 138 -13.18 13.00 11.97
CA SER A 138 -13.90 14.25 11.72
C SER A 138 -15.32 14.01 11.20
N PHE A 139 -15.53 12.94 10.43
CA PHE A 139 -16.83 12.62 9.84
C PHE A 139 -17.50 11.40 10.48
N ARG A 140 -16.80 10.66 11.36
CA ARG A 140 -17.33 9.46 12.05
C ARG A 140 -17.98 8.48 11.07
N GLU A 141 -17.40 8.35 9.89
CA GLU A 141 -17.95 7.55 8.78
C GLU A 141 -18.19 6.09 9.21
N ASP A 142 -17.27 5.51 9.99
CA ASP A 142 -17.42 4.17 10.61
C ASP A 142 -18.66 4.02 11.51
N ASN A 143 -19.16 5.11 12.08
CA ASN A 143 -20.31 5.13 12.96
C ASN A 143 -21.61 5.51 12.22
N CYS A 144 -21.53 5.86 10.94
CA CYS A 144 -22.67 6.19 10.10
C CYS A 144 -23.28 4.91 9.51
N GLN A 145 -24.16 4.27 10.28
CA GLN A 145 -24.96 3.12 9.83
C GLN A 145 -26.11 3.57 8.92
N ILE A 146 -25.81 3.86 7.65
CA ILE A 146 -26.81 4.27 6.67
C ILE A 146 -26.98 3.15 5.64
N TYR A 147 -28.14 2.48 5.68
CA TYR A 147 -28.43 1.25 4.94
C TYR A 147 -29.34 1.46 3.71
N ARG A 148 -29.49 2.69 3.21
CA ARG A 148 -30.37 2.98 2.06
C ARG A 148 -29.58 3.23 0.78
N GLU A 149 -29.77 2.35 -0.20
CA GLU A 149 -29.37 2.54 -1.60
C GLU A 149 -27.95 3.11 -1.74
N ASN A 150 -27.75 4.17 -2.53
CA ASN A 150 -26.45 4.81 -2.76
C ASN A 150 -26.05 5.80 -1.65
N ALA A 151 -26.72 5.80 -0.49
CA ALA A 151 -26.46 6.80 0.55
C ALA A 151 -25.06 6.70 1.15
N ALA A 152 -24.53 5.47 1.30
CA ALA A 152 -23.15 5.27 1.75
C ALA A 152 -22.14 5.84 0.75
N GLU A 153 -22.36 5.62 -0.55
CA GLU A 153 -21.50 6.13 -1.63
C GLU A 153 -21.58 7.66 -1.74
N ASN A 154 -22.79 8.23 -1.67
CA ASN A 154 -22.99 9.68 -1.69
C ASN A 154 -22.31 10.38 -0.50
N ILE A 155 -22.35 9.76 0.69
CA ILE A 155 -21.68 10.29 1.88
C ILE A 155 -20.18 10.18 1.74
N ALA A 156 -19.65 9.05 1.25
CA ALA A 156 -18.23 8.91 0.98
C ALA A 156 -17.72 9.98 -0.02
N ILE A 157 -18.46 10.23 -1.10
CA ILE A 157 -18.13 11.28 -2.09
C ILE A 157 -18.15 12.67 -1.43
N LEU A 158 -19.17 12.97 -0.63
CA LEU A 158 -19.32 14.24 0.06
C LEU A 158 -18.19 14.48 1.08
N CYS A 159 -17.90 13.48 1.92
CA CYS A 159 -16.84 13.53 2.93
C CYS A 159 -15.46 13.69 2.27
N ASN A 160 -15.18 12.96 1.18
CA ASN A 160 -13.95 13.12 0.40
C ASN A 160 -13.82 14.52 -0.22
N THR A 161 -14.90 15.06 -0.77
CA THR A 161 -14.92 16.41 -1.38
C THR A 161 -14.71 17.50 -0.33
N MET A 162 -15.33 17.38 0.84
CA MET A 162 -15.12 18.30 1.96
C MET A 162 -13.68 18.23 2.49
N ALA A 163 -13.15 17.02 2.73
CA ALA A 163 -11.77 16.83 3.19
C ALA A 163 -10.75 17.46 2.22
N ASN A 164 -10.97 17.30 0.91
CA ASN A 164 -10.14 17.94 -0.12
C ASN A 164 -10.28 19.47 -0.10
N SER A 165 -11.49 20.00 0.03
CA SER A 165 -11.74 21.45 0.09
C SER A 165 -11.04 22.11 1.28
N PHE A 166 -11.06 21.47 2.47
CA PHE A 166 -10.34 21.95 3.64
C PHE A 166 -8.81 21.94 3.45
N LYS A 167 -8.26 20.92 2.78
CA LYS A 167 -6.83 20.88 2.41
C LYS A 167 -6.45 22.05 1.50
N TYR A 168 -7.25 22.34 0.48
CA TYR A 168 -6.99 23.45 -0.45
C TYR A 168 -7.17 24.83 0.18
N ALA A 169 -8.16 25.00 1.07
CA ALA A 169 -8.37 26.25 1.80
C ALA A 169 -7.20 26.60 2.73
N LYS A 170 -6.54 25.60 3.33
CA LYS A 170 -5.35 25.79 4.17
C LYS A 170 -4.11 26.17 3.36
N LYS A 171 -3.98 25.64 2.13
CA LYS A 171 -2.85 25.92 1.23
C LYS A 171 -2.87 27.34 0.63
N ARG A 172 -4.04 27.98 0.51
CA ARG A 172 -4.19 29.37 0.05
C ARG A 172 -3.94 30.44 1.14
N ARG A 173 -3.72 30.02 2.39
CA ARG A 173 -3.52 30.90 3.55
C ARG A 173 -2.06 31.03 3.99
N ASN A 174 -1.15 30.35 3.30
CA ASN A 174 0.31 30.48 3.41
C ASN A 174 0.87 31.03 2.10
#